data_AF-A0A1Y5LM72-F1
#
_entry.id   AF-A0A1Y5LM72-F1
#
_cell.length_a   1.000
_cell.length_b   1.000
_cell.length_c   1.000
_cell.angle_alpha   90.00
_cell.angle_beta   90.00
_cell.angle_gamma   90.00
#
_symmetry.space_group_name_H-M   'P 1'
#
loop_
_entity.id
_entity.type
_entity.pdbx_description
1 polymer ?
#
loop_
_entity_poly.entity_id
_entity_poly.type
_entity_poly.pdbx_seq_one_letter_code
_entity_poly.pdbx_strand_id
1 'polypeptide(L)'
;MTAPSKFPDREYVELPEDMHYATEYGTATRFNRAWAGHRFTDEEVAELCGGRSVTFEILRGGGTEKVVGRLEGKMFEPDDDSDRDPIPYVGFTKVVNTATHAEGIWARTGEKVRFKRSFGTHTFSDGEVAALLADEYVGFTATSKKGDEYEATGRLEPQSFETGDGRVVHFVGFKADFGD
;
A
#
# COMPACT_ATOMS: atom_id res chain seq x y z
N MET A 1 41.94 -1.03 -12.06
CA MET A 1 41.03 -0.77 -13.20
C MET A 1 39.62 -0.93 -12.66
N THR A 2 38.93 0.18 -12.41
CA THR A 2 37.58 0.17 -11.83
C THR A 2 36.62 -0.35 -12.89
N ALA A 3 35.95 -1.48 -12.61
CA ALA A 3 34.95 -2.04 -13.50
C ALA A 3 33.87 -0.97 -13.80
N PRO A 4 33.42 -0.82 -15.06
CA PRO A 4 32.36 0.14 -15.39
C PRO A 4 31.08 -0.28 -14.66
N SER A 5 30.55 0.64 -13.84
CA SER A 5 29.32 0.44 -13.09
C SER A 5 28.18 0.16 -14.07
N LYS A 6 27.61 -1.05 -14.06
CA LYS A 6 26.54 -1.53 -14.96
C LYS A 6 25.18 -0.86 -14.73
N PHE A 7 25.12 0.18 -13.91
CA PHE A 7 23.86 0.80 -13.53
C PHE A 7 23.69 2.12 -14.29
N PRO A 8 22.54 2.34 -14.96
CA PRO A 8 22.24 3.65 -15.56
C PRO A 8 22.37 4.73 -14.48
N ASP A 9 22.66 5.97 -14.86
CA ASP A 9 22.84 7.10 -13.95
C ASP A 9 21.72 7.13 -12.90
N ARG A 10 22.03 6.65 -11.68
CA ARG A 10 21.04 6.50 -10.61
C ARG A 10 20.99 7.82 -9.89
N GLU A 11 19.87 8.53 -10.04
CA GLU A 11 19.58 9.71 -9.25
C GLU A 11 19.21 9.27 -7.83
N TYR A 12 19.93 9.77 -6.83
CA TYR A 12 19.66 9.46 -5.42
C TYR A 12 19.11 10.69 -4.70
N VAL A 13 18.26 10.44 -3.72
CA VAL A 13 17.76 11.44 -2.78
C VAL A 13 18.24 11.08 -1.38
N GLU A 14 18.84 12.04 -0.68
CA GLU A 14 19.25 11.92 0.71
C GLU A 14 18.00 11.87 1.62
N LEU A 15 18.00 10.93 2.55
CA LEU A 15 16.94 10.73 3.51
C LEU A 15 17.17 11.58 4.76
N PRO A 16 16.09 12.05 5.40
CA PRO A 16 16.21 12.61 6.74
C PRO A 16 16.69 11.53 7.71
N GLU A 17 17.36 11.95 8.80
CA GLU A 17 18.02 11.04 9.74
C GLU A 17 17.07 10.00 10.36
N ASP A 18 15.80 10.35 10.57
CA ASP A 18 14.78 9.43 11.10
C ASP A 18 14.39 8.31 10.13
N MET A 19 14.71 8.47 8.85
CA MET A 19 14.52 7.46 7.80
C MET A 19 15.80 6.69 7.47
N HIS A 20 16.91 6.94 8.17
CA HIS A 20 18.14 6.16 7.98
C HIS A 20 17.92 4.73 8.46
N TYR A 21 18.30 3.77 7.61
CA TYR A 21 18.25 2.36 7.95
C TYR A 21 19.64 1.88 8.34
N ALA A 22 19.89 1.85 9.65
CA ALA A 22 21.14 1.39 10.24
C ALA A 22 21.09 -0.11 10.57
N THR A 23 22.12 -0.85 10.14
CA THR A 23 22.33 -2.26 10.45
C THR A 23 23.79 -2.48 10.90
N GLU A 24 24.12 -3.71 11.30
CA GLU A 24 25.51 -4.07 11.58
C GLU A 24 26.44 -4.02 10.34
N TYR A 25 25.85 -4.05 9.13
CA TYR A 25 26.58 -4.02 7.86
C TYR A 25 26.72 -2.62 7.28
N GLY A 26 26.13 -1.60 7.91
CA GLY A 26 26.23 -0.21 7.51
C GLY A 26 24.91 0.57 7.65
N THR A 27 24.90 1.81 7.16
CA THR A 27 23.73 2.68 7.22
C THR A 27 23.33 3.14 5.83
N ALA A 28 22.07 2.89 5.47
CA ALA A 28 21.48 3.44 4.27
C ALA A 28 20.86 4.81 4.55
N THR A 29 21.44 5.85 3.95
CA THR A 29 21.07 7.26 4.16
C THR A 29 20.35 7.88 2.96
N ARG A 30 20.10 7.10 1.91
CA ARG A 30 19.54 7.59 0.65
C ARG A 30 18.76 6.51 -0.09
N PHE A 31 17.87 6.92 -0.99
CA PHE A 31 17.12 6.03 -1.87
C PHE A 31 17.20 6.47 -3.33
N ASN A 32 16.92 5.56 -4.26
CA ASN A 32 16.89 5.87 -5.68
C ASN A 32 15.60 6.63 -6.03
N ARG A 33 15.74 7.75 -6.73
CA ARG A 33 14.63 8.59 -7.18
C ARG A 33 13.78 7.97 -8.29
N ALA A 34 14.14 6.79 -8.78
CA ALA A 34 13.36 6.05 -9.75
C ALA A 34 13.04 4.62 -9.29
N TRP A 35 11.83 4.18 -9.57
CA TRP A 35 11.36 2.83 -9.30
C TRP A 35 10.42 2.33 -10.41
N ALA A 36 10.68 1.13 -10.93
CA ALA A 36 9.91 0.48 -12.00
C ALA A 36 9.59 1.39 -13.22
N GLY A 37 10.54 2.28 -13.58
CA GLY A 37 10.37 3.22 -14.70
C GLY A 37 9.65 4.52 -14.35
N HIS A 38 9.11 4.65 -13.14
CA HIS A 38 8.61 5.92 -12.60
C HIS A 38 9.76 6.72 -11.96
N ARG A 39 9.85 8.01 -12.25
CA ARG A 39 10.76 8.93 -11.56
C ARG A 39 9.93 9.77 -10.60
N PHE A 40 10.25 9.73 -9.32
CA PHE A 40 9.48 10.44 -8.29
C PHE A 40 9.54 11.96 -8.50
N THR A 41 8.38 12.62 -8.43
CA THR A 41 8.27 14.09 -8.40
C THR A 41 8.80 14.64 -7.08
N ASP A 42 9.05 15.95 -7.00
CA ASP A 42 9.53 16.55 -5.73
C ASP A 42 8.48 16.42 -4.61
N GLU A 43 7.20 16.47 -4.97
CA GLU A 43 6.09 16.24 -4.04
C GLU A 43 6.10 14.80 -3.54
N GLU A 44 6.21 13.81 -4.43
CA GLU A 44 6.31 12.41 -4.04
C GLU A 44 7.53 12.15 -3.17
N VAL A 45 8.66 12.79 -3.46
CA VAL A 45 9.87 12.71 -2.62
C VAL A 45 9.61 13.29 -1.22
N ALA A 46 8.95 14.45 -1.11
CA ALA A 46 8.63 15.05 0.19
C ALA A 46 7.67 14.16 1.00
N GLU A 47 6.71 13.49 0.34
CA GLU A 47 5.85 12.50 0.99
C GLU A 47 6.64 11.28 1.47
N LEU A 48 7.48 10.70 0.59
CA LEU A 48 8.31 9.53 0.91
C LEU A 48 9.33 9.81 2.02
N CYS A 49 10.00 10.96 2.01
CA CYS A 49 10.91 11.38 3.08
C CYS A 49 10.18 11.68 4.39
N GLY A 50 8.87 11.97 4.34
CA GLY A 50 8.03 12.05 5.53
C GLY A 50 7.51 10.69 6.01
N GLY A 51 8.02 9.57 5.49
CA GLY A 51 7.57 8.22 5.81
C GLY A 51 6.18 7.87 5.29
N ARG A 52 5.59 8.71 4.42
CA ARG A 52 4.24 8.54 3.87
C ARG A 52 4.26 7.68 2.60
N SER A 53 3.08 7.20 2.22
CA SER A 53 2.90 6.47 0.97
C SER A 53 2.57 7.43 -0.17
N VAL A 54 3.10 7.13 -1.36
CA VAL A 54 2.77 7.82 -2.60
C VAL A 54 2.05 6.87 -3.55
N THR A 55 1.27 7.47 -4.45
CA THR A 55 0.48 6.73 -5.44
C THR A 55 0.78 7.26 -6.83
N PHE A 56 1.16 6.37 -7.75
CA PHE A 56 1.48 6.70 -9.14
C PHE A 56 1.15 5.53 -10.07
N GLU A 57 1.19 5.77 -11.37
CA GLU A 57 0.96 4.74 -12.39
C GLU A 57 2.27 4.27 -13.02
N ILE A 58 2.43 2.95 -13.18
CA ILE A 58 3.55 2.36 -13.91
C ILE A 58 3.06 1.68 -15.19
N LEU A 59 3.93 1.54 -16.17
CA LEU A 59 3.65 0.79 -17.39
C LEU A 59 3.98 -0.69 -17.20
N ARG A 60 3.02 -1.57 -17.51
CA ARG A 60 3.23 -3.02 -17.56
C ARG A 60 2.62 -3.62 -18.81
N GLY A 61 3.46 -4.26 -19.65
CA GLY A 61 3.07 -5.27 -20.64
C GLY A 61 1.79 -5.00 -21.44
N GLY A 62 1.49 -3.75 -21.80
CA GLY A 62 0.29 -3.36 -22.56
C GLY A 62 -0.72 -2.44 -21.84
N GLY A 63 -0.51 -2.06 -20.57
CA GLY A 63 -1.38 -1.12 -19.86
C GLY A 63 -0.70 -0.38 -18.69
N THR A 64 -1.46 0.46 -17.98
CA THR A 64 -1.01 1.12 -16.74
C THR A 64 -1.45 0.32 -15.51
N GLU A 65 -0.63 0.35 -14.47
CA GLU A 65 -0.93 -0.20 -13.15
C GLU A 65 -0.78 0.90 -12.11
N LYS A 66 -1.85 1.17 -11.35
CA LYS A 66 -1.80 2.09 -10.21
C LYS A 66 -1.10 1.41 -9.03
N VAL A 67 -0.03 2.02 -8.54
CA VAL A 67 0.83 1.52 -7.47
C VAL A 67 0.73 2.47 -6.28
N VAL A 68 0.60 1.89 -5.09
CA VAL A 68 0.75 2.59 -3.81
C VAL A 68 1.95 1.99 -3.10
N GLY A 69 2.79 2.81 -2.49
CA GLY A 69 3.92 2.31 -1.71
C GLY A 69 4.66 3.38 -0.93
N ARG A 70 5.65 2.95 -0.15
CA ARG A 70 6.48 3.80 0.71
C ARG A 70 7.94 3.34 0.69
N LEU A 71 8.82 4.11 1.31
CA LEU A 71 10.20 3.70 1.52
C LEU A 71 10.32 2.74 2.70
N GLU A 72 11.11 1.69 2.53
CA GLU A 72 11.48 0.76 3.60
C GLU A 72 12.95 0.40 3.52
N GLY A 73 13.55 0.15 4.70
CA GLY A 73 14.86 -0.45 4.84
C GLY A 73 14.85 -1.90 4.37
N LYS A 74 15.86 -2.28 3.60
CA LYS A 74 16.01 -3.59 2.98
C LYS A 74 17.47 -4.01 3.03
N MET A 75 17.71 -5.32 2.90
CA MET A 75 19.06 -5.86 2.71
C MET A 75 19.16 -6.49 1.32
N PHE A 76 20.27 -6.21 0.64
CA PHE A 76 20.65 -6.87 -0.59
C PHE A 76 21.73 -7.90 -0.28
N GLU A 77 21.46 -9.16 -0.59
CA GLU A 77 22.39 -10.26 -0.43
C GLU A 77 23.02 -10.56 -1.80
N PRO A 78 24.30 -10.24 -2.01
CA PRO A 78 24.98 -10.53 -3.27
C PRO A 78 25.18 -12.05 -3.44
N ASP A 79 24.57 -12.62 -4.47
CA ASP A 79 24.69 -14.06 -4.78
C ASP A 79 26.01 -14.42 -5.49
N ASP A 80 26.70 -13.42 -6.06
CA ASP A 80 27.94 -13.62 -6.81
C ASP A 80 29.16 -13.98 -5.93
N ASP A 81 29.08 -13.74 -4.61
CA ASP A 81 30.19 -13.96 -3.67
C ASP A 81 29.63 -14.19 -2.25
N SER A 82 29.75 -15.42 -1.75
CA SER A 82 29.19 -15.82 -0.45
C SER A 82 29.91 -15.23 0.76
N ASP A 83 31.12 -14.68 0.59
CA ASP A 83 31.89 -14.02 1.66
C ASP A 83 31.58 -12.52 1.74
N ARG A 84 30.76 -11.99 0.83
CA ARG A 84 30.37 -10.58 0.85
C ARG A 84 29.24 -10.32 1.84
N ASP A 85 29.44 -9.32 2.69
CA ASP A 85 28.42 -8.88 3.62
C ASP A 85 27.15 -8.35 2.90
N PRO A 86 25.96 -8.54 3.49
CA PRO A 86 24.73 -7.92 3.01
C PRO A 86 24.83 -6.40 2.96
N ILE A 87 24.23 -5.79 1.96
CA ILE A 87 24.26 -4.33 1.78
C ILE A 87 22.90 -3.75 2.19
N PRO A 88 22.83 -2.94 3.27
CA PRO A 88 21.59 -2.25 3.62
C PRO A 88 21.30 -1.16 2.58
N TYR A 89 20.02 -1.01 2.25
CA TYR A 89 19.54 0.07 1.37
C TYR A 89 18.12 0.46 1.75
N VAL A 90 17.74 1.70 1.44
CA VAL A 90 16.33 2.12 1.48
C VAL A 90 15.79 2.11 0.05
N GLY A 91 14.66 1.44 -0.13
CA GLY A 91 14.03 1.30 -1.43
C GLY A 91 12.52 1.45 -1.35
N PHE A 92 11.91 1.86 -2.46
CA PHE A 92 10.45 1.87 -2.57
C PHE A 92 9.93 0.42 -2.52
N THR A 93 9.15 0.13 -1.49
CA THR A 93 8.30 -1.05 -1.44
C THR A 93 6.94 -0.64 -1.97
N LYS A 94 6.55 -1.19 -3.12
CA LYS A 94 5.13 -1.31 -3.44
C LYS A 94 4.48 -1.97 -2.24
N VAL A 95 3.51 -1.32 -1.62
CA VAL A 95 2.65 -1.97 -0.64
C VAL A 95 1.93 -3.05 -1.43
N VAL A 96 2.46 -4.27 -1.34
CA VAL A 96 1.87 -5.43 -1.99
C VAL A 96 0.53 -5.55 -1.31
N ASN A 97 -0.51 -5.29 -2.08
CA ASN A 97 -1.86 -5.39 -1.62
C ASN A 97 -2.16 -6.89 -1.39
N THR A 98 -1.70 -7.44 -0.26
CA THR A 98 -2.36 -8.57 0.42
C THR A 98 -3.78 -8.18 0.82
N ALA A 99 -4.03 -6.87 0.82
CA ALA A 99 -5.16 -6.09 1.29
C ALA A 99 -6.38 -6.01 0.34
N THR A 100 -6.66 -7.01 -0.52
CA THR A 100 -8.03 -7.06 -1.10
C THR A 100 -9.04 -7.18 0.03
N HIS A 101 -8.59 -7.80 1.13
CA HIS A 101 -9.35 -7.98 2.35
C HIS A 101 -8.52 -7.54 3.56
N ALA A 102 -9.17 -6.89 4.51
CA ALA A 102 -8.69 -6.72 5.87
C ALA A 102 -9.23 -7.84 6.76
N GLU A 103 -8.51 -8.16 7.83
CA GLU A 103 -8.86 -9.19 8.80
C GLU A 103 -8.68 -8.68 10.23
N GLY A 104 -9.54 -9.12 11.14
CA GLY A 104 -9.43 -8.78 12.56
C GLY A 104 -10.58 -9.33 13.38
N ILE A 105 -10.55 -9.09 14.69
CA ILE A 105 -11.66 -9.42 15.59
C ILE A 105 -12.67 -8.29 15.52
N TRP A 106 -13.90 -8.59 15.09
CA TRP A 106 -14.96 -7.59 15.02
C TRP A 106 -15.64 -7.43 16.38
N ALA A 107 -15.63 -6.24 16.94
CA ALA A 107 -16.14 -5.95 18.28
C ALA A 107 -17.63 -6.31 18.46
N ARG A 108 -18.45 -6.25 17.40
CA ARG A 108 -19.88 -6.59 17.47
C ARG A 108 -20.11 -8.05 17.85
N THR A 109 -19.34 -8.97 17.26
CA THR A 109 -19.54 -10.42 17.42
C THR A 109 -18.43 -11.10 18.24
N GLY A 110 -17.27 -10.45 18.36
CA GLY A 110 -16.06 -11.03 18.94
C GLY A 110 -15.37 -12.07 18.04
N GLU A 111 -15.83 -12.23 16.80
CA GLU A 111 -15.30 -13.23 15.87
C GLU A 111 -14.24 -12.65 14.93
N LYS A 112 -13.34 -13.51 14.45
CA LYS A 112 -12.39 -13.14 13.41
C LYS A 112 -13.13 -13.02 12.07
N VAL A 113 -13.18 -11.82 11.53
CA VAL A 113 -13.79 -11.52 10.23
C VAL A 113 -12.73 -11.21 9.18
N ARG A 114 -13.10 -11.45 7.92
CA ARG A 114 -12.34 -11.06 6.73
C ARG A 114 -13.28 -10.32 5.79
N PHE A 115 -12.98 -9.08 5.47
CA PHE A 115 -13.85 -8.21 4.66
C PHE A 115 -13.04 -7.45 3.62
N LYS A 116 -13.65 -7.02 2.52
CA LYS A 116 -12.95 -6.26 1.49
C LYS A 116 -12.42 -4.94 2.04
N ARG A 117 -11.16 -4.62 1.77
CA ARG A 117 -10.54 -3.37 2.22
C ARG A 117 -10.85 -2.17 1.30
N SER A 118 -11.82 -2.31 0.42
CA SER A 118 -12.22 -1.26 -0.51
C SER A 118 -13.73 -1.23 -0.72
N PHE A 119 -14.25 -0.04 -0.97
CA PHE A 119 -15.64 0.22 -1.32
C PHE A 119 -15.70 1.27 -2.41
N GLY A 120 -16.28 0.92 -3.57
CA GLY A 120 -16.25 1.80 -4.75
C GLY A 120 -14.82 2.06 -5.20
N THR A 121 -14.44 3.34 -5.28
CA THR A 121 -13.07 3.80 -5.58
C THR A 121 -12.22 4.04 -4.32
N HIS A 122 -12.81 3.94 -3.13
CA HIS A 122 -12.12 4.14 -1.86
C HIS A 122 -11.43 2.89 -1.35
N THR A 123 -10.27 3.06 -0.71
CA THR A 123 -9.53 1.99 -0.03
C THR A 123 -9.33 2.40 1.43
N PHE A 124 -9.78 1.56 2.35
CA PHE A 124 -9.69 1.84 3.78
C PHE A 124 -8.23 1.85 4.25
N SER A 125 -7.82 2.95 4.87
CA SER A 125 -6.59 3.08 5.66
C SER A 125 -6.59 2.12 6.86
N ASP A 126 -5.44 1.92 7.50
CA ASP A 126 -5.37 1.05 8.69
C ASP A 126 -6.22 1.60 9.85
N GLY A 127 -6.33 2.93 9.97
CA GLY A 127 -7.20 3.58 10.96
C GLY A 127 -8.68 3.31 10.70
N GLU A 128 -9.11 3.40 9.44
CA GLU A 128 -10.48 3.06 9.06
C GLU A 128 -10.78 1.57 9.26
N VAL A 129 -9.82 0.68 8.95
CA VAL A 129 -9.96 -0.75 9.23
C VAL A 129 -10.12 -1.01 10.73
N ALA A 130 -9.34 -0.33 11.58
CA ALA A 130 -9.45 -0.44 13.02
C ALA A 130 -10.82 0.04 13.53
N ALA A 131 -11.31 1.18 13.03
CA ALA A 131 -12.64 1.70 13.36
C ALA A 131 -13.76 0.74 12.92
N LEU A 132 -13.66 0.18 11.70
CA LEU A 132 -14.60 -0.82 11.20
C LEU A 132 -14.61 -2.09 12.07
N LEU A 133 -13.44 -2.58 12.49
CA LEU A 133 -13.31 -3.71 13.41
C LEU A 133 -13.83 -3.37 14.82
N ALA A 134 -13.79 -2.11 15.23
CA ALA A 134 -14.39 -1.62 16.48
C ALA A 134 -15.92 -1.42 16.41
N ASP A 135 -16.55 -1.76 15.28
CA ASP A 135 -17.98 -1.54 15.01
C ASP A 135 -18.39 -0.06 14.87
N GLU A 136 -17.43 0.82 14.57
CA GLU A 136 -17.66 2.26 14.38
C GLU A 136 -18.07 2.59 12.94
N TYR A 137 -18.66 3.78 12.77
CA TYR A 137 -18.96 4.34 11.46
C TYR A 137 -17.73 5.01 10.86
N VAL A 138 -17.46 4.72 9.59
CA VAL A 138 -16.41 5.33 8.79
C VAL A 138 -17.04 6.09 7.63
N GLY A 139 -16.68 7.36 7.50
CA GLY A 139 -17.08 8.27 6.43
C GLY A 139 -15.93 8.59 5.49
N PHE A 140 -16.16 8.56 4.18
CA PHE A 140 -15.18 8.89 3.14
C PHE A 140 -15.86 9.41 1.87
N THR A 141 -15.11 10.14 1.05
CA THR A 141 -15.54 10.54 -0.29
C THR A 141 -15.15 9.48 -1.31
N ALA A 142 -16.09 9.06 -2.16
CA ALA A 142 -15.85 8.12 -3.25
C ALA A 142 -16.46 8.61 -4.56
N THR A 143 -16.03 8.01 -5.67
CA THR A 143 -16.52 8.35 -7.01
C THR A 143 -17.46 7.25 -7.50
N SER A 144 -18.63 7.65 -8.00
CA SER A 144 -19.62 6.72 -8.54
C SER A 144 -19.17 6.19 -9.91
N LYS A 145 -19.82 5.12 -10.39
CA LYS A 145 -19.58 4.61 -11.75
C LYS A 145 -19.88 5.64 -12.86
N LYS A 146 -20.62 6.72 -12.55
CA LYS A 146 -20.96 7.80 -13.47
C LYS A 146 -19.95 8.97 -13.42
N GLY A 147 -18.98 8.93 -12.52
CA GLY A 147 -17.96 9.97 -12.35
C GLY A 147 -18.27 11.01 -11.27
N ASP A 148 -19.48 10.99 -10.69
CA ASP A 148 -19.88 11.91 -9.63
C ASP A 148 -19.25 11.52 -8.27
N GLU A 149 -18.70 12.49 -7.54
CA GLU A 149 -18.25 12.32 -6.16
C GLU A 149 -19.45 12.24 -5.21
N TYR A 150 -19.39 11.33 -4.25
CA TYR A 150 -20.40 11.18 -3.20
C TYR A 150 -19.72 10.87 -1.87
N GLU A 151 -20.35 11.32 -0.79
CA GLU A 151 -19.93 10.98 0.57
C GLU A 151 -20.62 9.67 0.97
N ALA A 152 -19.82 8.69 1.37
CA ALA A 152 -20.29 7.41 1.89
C ALA A 152 -19.95 7.34 3.38
N THR A 153 -20.96 7.12 4.21
CA THR A 153 -20.76 6.82 5.64
C THR A 153 -21.34 5.46 5.93
N GLY A 154 -20.64 4.61 6.68
CA GLY A 154 -21.11 3.25 6.92
C GLY A 154 -20.24 2.45 7.88
N ARG A 155 -20.55 1.18 8.06
CA ARG A 155 -19.81 0.27 8.97
C ARG A 155 -19.84 -1.17 8.45
N LEU A 156 -19.21 -2.10 9.17
CA LEU A 156 -19.32 -3.53 8.87
C LEU A 156 -20.70 -4.06 9.20
N GLU A 157 -21.28 -4.83 8.29
CA GLU A 157 -22.55 -5.52 8.43
C GLU A 157 -22.48 -6.93 7.82
N PRO A 158 -23.27 -7.90 8.33
CA PRO A 158 -23.45 -9.18 7.66
C PRO A 158 -24.25 -8.99 6.37
N GLN A 159 -23.78 -9.60 5.29
CA GLN A 159 -24.35 -9.49 3.95
C GLN A 159 -24.40 -10.86 3.28
N SER A 160 -25.20 -10.96 2.21
CA SER A 160 -25.29 -12.18 1.41
C SER A 160 -25.47 -11.86 -0.07
N PHE A 161 -24.90 -12.69 -0.94
CA PHE A 161 -25.14 -12.62 -2.39
C PHE A 161 -25.40 -14.01 -2.98
N GLU A 162 -26.17 -14.07 -4.07
CA GLU A 162 -26.42 -15.30 -4.81
C GLU A 162 -25.40 -15.45 -5.95
N THR A 163 -24.79 -16.63 -6.07
CA THR A 163 -23.91 -16.97 -7.20
C THR A 163 -24.74 -17.38 -8.41
N GLY A 164 -24.15 -17.37 -9.62
CA GLY A 164 -24.86 -17.79 -10.84
C GLY A 164 -25.42 -19.22 -10.80
N ASP A 165 -24.87 -20.09 -9.94
CA ASP A 165 -25.35 -21.45 -9.67
C ASP A 165 -26.48 -21.53 -8.61
N GLY A 166 -27.03 -20.39 -8.17
CA GLY A 166 -28.11 -20.32 -7.17
C GLY A 166 -27.67 -20.54 -5.71
N ARG A 167 -26.38 -20.45 -5.40
CA ARG A 167 -25.88 -20.60 -4.02
C ARG A 167 -25.84 -19.24 -3.32
N VAL A 168 -26.37 -19.16 -2.11
CA VAL A 168 -26.26 -17.96 -1.27
C VAL A 168 -24.97 -18.03 -0.45
N VAL A 169 -24.12 -17.01 -0.61
CA VAL A 169 -22.87 -16.85 0.13
C VAL A 169 -23.02 -15.73 1.14
N HIS A 170 -22.80 -16.04 2.42
CA HIS A 170 -22.77 -15.06 3.51
C HIS A 170 -21.36 -14.51 3.73
N PHE A 171 -21.24 -13.20 3.97
CA PHE A 171 -19.97 -12.54 4.23
C PHE A 171 -20.16 -11.29 5.10
N VAL A 172 -19.08 -10.81 5.73
CA VAL A 172 -19.06 -9.52 6.42
C VAL A 172 -18.41 -8.49 5.49
N GLY A 173 -19.05 -7.34 5.32
CA GLY A 173 -18.59 -6.29 4.42
C GLY A 173 -18.99 -4.90 4.87
N PHE A 174 -18.34 -3.88 4.29
CA PHE A 174 -18.75 -2.50 4.50
C PHE A 174 -20.10 -2.24 3.82
N LYS A 175 -21.03 -1.69 4.58
CA LYS A 175 -22.34 -1.26 4.09
C LYS A 175 -22.47 0.24 4.32
N ALA A 176 -22.53 0.98 3.22
CA ALA A 176 -22.82 2.41 3.23
C ALA A 176 -24.29 2.65 3.61
N ASP A 177 -24.51 3.62 4.47
CA ASP A 177 -25.79 4.23 4.80
C ASP A 177 -25.85 5.56 4.04
N PHE A 178 -26.75 5.67 3.07
CA PHE A 178 -26.85 6.85 2.21
C PHE A 178 -27.86 7.88 2.71
N GLY A 179 -28.46 7.66 3.89
CA GLY A 179 -29.66 8.37 4.32
C GLY A 179 -30.86 8.06 3.41
N ASP A 180 -32.04 7.87 4.00
CA ASP A 180 -33.32 7.85 3.27
C ASP A 180 -33.86 9.28 3.16
#